data_AF-A0A0K2TR52-F1
#
_entry.id   AF-A0A0K2TR52-F1
#
_cell.length_a   1.000
_cell.length_b   1.000
_cell.length_c   1.000
_cell.angle_alpha   90.00
_cell.angle_beta   90.00
_cell.angle_gamma   90.00
#
_symmetry.space_group_name_H-M   'P 1'
#
loop_
_entity.id
_entity.type
_entity.pdbx_description
1 polymer ?
#
loop_
_entity_poly.entity_id
_entity_poly.type
_entity_poly.pdbx_seq_one_letter_code
_entity_poly.pdbx_strand_id
1 'polypeptide(L)'
;MLLVDVRNLETRSQSELELKENRIEELSRMNEEMRRQLTQSSKTIEEQKTTINKCLDVVKELLIEKSKIERKEARAKCMHNRLRLGQFVTQRVGASFQENWTDGYAFLELAKRQEEIANEKEEIDRKRKLLYKRKPTENGTGGRKRSTSNSGISSSICTSGIPSNVGSSTGSLHNGTADETMFTKPPPRDGMTMQEYYEAEEILRLRANTLKKEDSEKQAEMEKLERSRNLHIRELKRIHNEDQSR
;
A
#
# COMPACT_ATOMS: atom_id res chain seq x y z
N MET A 1 -29.03 -7.57 -116.56
CA MET A 1 -28.68 -8.55 -115.51
C MET A 1 -27.43 -8.11 -114.77
N LEU A 2 -26.26 -8.05 -115.43
CA LEU A 2 -24.99 -7.64 -114.81
C LEU A 2 -24.99 -6.28 -114.06
N LEU A 3 -25.66 -5.26 -114.58
CA LEU A 3 -25.70 -3.93 -113.94
C LEU A 3 -26.49 -3.92 -112.61
N VAL A 4 -27.47 -4.82 -112.47
CA VAL A 4 -28.27 -4.97 -111.25
C VAL A 4 -27.46 -5.74 -110.20
N ASP A 5 -26.70 -6.75 -110.62
CA ASP A 5 -25.81 -7.51 -109.74
C ASP A 5 -24.68 -6.66 -109.17
N VAL A 6 -24.08 -5.78 -109.98
CA VAL A 6 -23.07 -4.80 -109.53
C VAL A 6 -23.67 -3.83 -108.50
N ARG A 7 -24.87 -3.30 -108.76
CA ARG A 7 -25.56 -2.41 -107.81
C ARG A 7 -25.91 -3.10 -106.48
N ASN A 8 -26.31 -4.37 -106.54
CA ASN A 8 -26.60 -5.17 -105.36
C ASN A 8 -25.34 -5.46 -104.55
N LEU A 9 -24.20 -5.71 -105.22
CA LEU A 9 -22.88 -5.86 -104.59
C LEU A 9 -22.41 -4.56 -103.95
N GLU A 10 -22.58 -3.41 -104.61
CA GLU A 10 -22.25 -2.09 -104.06
C GLU A 10 -23.10 -1.77 -102.82
N THR A 11 -24.41 -2.02 -102.87
CA THR A 11 -25.33 -1.81 -101.74
C THR A 11 -24.96 -2.71 -100.55
N ARG A 12 -24.62 -3.97 -100.83
CA ARG A 12 -24.15 -4.91 -99.80
C ARG A 12 -22.82 -4.49 -99.19
N SER A 13 -21.89 -4.00 -100.02
CA SER A 13 -20.61 -3.46 -99.56
C SER A 13 -20.79 -2.18 -98.72
N GLN A 14 -21.72 -1.30 -99.08
CA GLN A 14 -22.04 -0.11 -98.29
C GLN A 14 -22.65 -0.48 -96.94
N SER A 15 -23.59 -1.41 -96.91
CA SER A 15 -24.18 -1.90 -95.65
C SER A 15 -23.14 -2.57 -94.74
N GLU A 16 -22.22 -3.36 -95.31
CA GLU A 16 -21.12 -3.95 -94.54
C GLU A 16 -20.11 -2.91 -94.03
N LEU A 17 -19.90 -1.81 -94.77
CA LEU A 17 -19.08 -0.68 -94.32
C LEU A 17 -19.75 0.06 -93.16
N GLU A 18 -21.03 0.40 -93.26
CA GLU A 18 -21.79 1.06 -92.19
C GLU A 18 -21.81 0.21 -90.91
N LEU A 19 -21.97 -1.12 -91.02
CA LEU A 19 -21.90 -2.01 -89.85
C LEU A 19 -20.52 -2.01 -89.20
N LYS A 20 -19.45 -1.98 -90.01
CA LYS A 20 -18.07 -1.88 -89.50
C LYS A 20 -17.82 -0.52 -88.85
N GLU A 21 -18.29 0.58 -89.43
CA GLU A 21 -18.18 1.92 -88.87
C GLU A 21 -18.91 2.03 -87.52
N ASN A 22 -20.17 1.59 -87.45
CA ASN A 22 -20.93 1.54 -86.20
C ASN A 22 -20.20 0.71 -85.12
N ARG A 23 -19.59 -0.41 -85.52
CA ARG A 23 -18.82 -1.24 -84.59
C ARG A 23 -17.53 -0.56 -84.13
N ILE A 24 -16.84 0.17 -85.01
CA ILE A 24 -15.66 0.95 -84.67
C ILE A 24 -16.03 2.07 -83.68
N GLU A 25 -17.15 2.77 -83.91
CA GLU A 25 -17.64 3.80 -82.99
C GLU A 25 -17.99 3.24 -81.61
N GLU A 26 -18.68 2.11 -81.56
CA GLU A 26 -19.02 1.44 -80.30
C GLU A 26 -17.78 1.00 -79.52
N LEU A 27 -16.81 0.37 -80.21
CA LEU A 27 -15.54 -0.02 -79.62
C LEU A 27 -14.74 1.20 -79.14
N SER A 28 -14.78 2.31 -79.88
CA SER A 28 -14.12 3.57 -79.49
C SER A 28 -14.74 4.16 -78.23
N ARG A 29 -16.09 4.21 -78.15
CA ARG A 29 -16.82 4.66 -76.95
C ARG A 29 -16.50 3.77 -75.75
N MET A 30 -16.47 2.45 -75.93
CA MET A 30 -16.11 1.52 -74.87
C MET A 30 -14.65 1.69 -74.43
N ASN A 31 -13.72 1.97 -75.35
CA ASN A 31 -12.32 2.24 -75.00
C ASN A 31 -12.17 3.53 -74.19
N GLU A 32 -12.88 4.59 -74.56
CA GLU A 32 -12.92 5.84 -73.79
C GLU A 32 -13.50 5.63 -72.39
N GLU A 33 -14.59 4.87 -72.27
CA GLU A 33 -15.21 4.54 -71.00
C GLU A 33 -14.25 3.73 -70.11
N MET A 34 -13.61 2.70 -70.66
CA MET A 34 -12.59 1.91 -69.96
C MET A 34 -11.40 2.77 -69.51
N ARG A 35 -10.97 3.73 -70.33
CA ARG A 35 -9.92 4.70 -69.96
C ARG A 35 -10.36 5.60 -68.81
N ARG A 36 -11.61 6.09 -68.83
CA ARG A 36 -12.18 6.88 -67.72
C ARG A 36 -12.30 6.07 -66.44
N GLN A 37 -12.69 4.80 -66.52
CA GLN A 37 -12.74 3.91 -65.35
C GLN A 37 -11.34 3.65 -64.79
N LEU A 38 -10.33 3.45 -65.65
CA LEU A 38 -8.95 3.27 -65.23
C LEU A 38 -8.40 4.53 -64.53
N THR A 39 -8.66 5.72 -65.06
CA THR A 39 -8.21 6.98 -64.44
C THR A 39 -8.93 7.23 -63.11
N GLN A 40 -10.23 6.97 -63.03
CA GLN A 40 -10.99 7.08 -61.78
C GLN A 40 -10.48 6.09 -60.72
N SER A 41 -10.26 4.83 -61.09
CA SER A 41 -9.70 3.81 -60.18
C SER A 41 -8.29 4.20 -59.71
N SER A 42 -7.42 4.65 -60.63
CA SER A 42 -6.08 5.13 -60.29
C SER A 42 -6.11 6.32 -59.33
N LYS A 43 -7.05 7.25 -59.51
CA LYS A 43 -7.22 8.41 -58.61
C LYS A 43 -7.63 7.96 -57.20
N THR A 44 -8.62 7.07 -57.09
CA THR A 44 -9.05 6.51 -55.80
C THR A 44 -7.91 5.78 -55.09
N ILE A 45 -7.11 5.01 -55.83
CA ILE A 45 -5.93 4.32 -55.28
C ILE A 45 -4.93 5.33 -54.70
N GLU A 46 -4.68 6.44 -55.40
CA GLU A 46 -3.75 7.47 -54.93
C GLU A 46 -4.28 8.18 -53.68
N GLU A 47 -5.58 8.51 -53.64
CA GLU A 47 -6.24 9.06 -52.46
C GLU A 47 -6.15 8.11 -51.25
N GLN A 48 -6.35 6.81 -51.46
CA GLN A 48 -6.18 5.80 -50.41
C GLN A 48 -4.74 5.70 -49.93
N LYS A 49 -3.75 5.69 -50.84
CA LYS A 49 -2.32 5.68 -50.48
C LYS A 49 -1.95 6.90 -49.64
N THR A 50 -2.39 8.10 -50.03
CA THR A 50 -2.11 9.31 -49.26
C THR A 50 -2.75 9.27 -47.88
N THR A 51 -3.96 8.71 -47.76
CA THR A 51 -4.63 8.52 -46.46
C THR A 51 -3.88 7.53 -45.58
N ILE A 52 -3.46 6.39 -46.14
CA ILE A 52 -2.66 5.38 -45.43
C ILE A 52 -1.34 5.98 -44.94
N ASN A 53 -0.63 6.75 -45.79
CA ASN A 53 0.63 7.40 -45.40
C ASN A 53 0.41 8.36 -44.22
N LYS A 54 -0.64 9.20 -44.26
CA LYS A 54 -0.99 10.08 -43.13
C LYS A 54 -1.28 9.28 -41.85
N CYS A 55 -2.02 8.18 -41.97
CA CYS A 55 -2.29 7.31 -40.82
C CYS A 55 -1.00 6.71 -40.24
N LEU A 56 -0.08 6.25 -41.10
CA LEU A 56 1.22 5.72 -40.66
C LEU A 56 2.05 6.77 -39.92
N ASP A 57 2.06 8.01 -40.41
CA ASP A 57 2.78 9.10 -39.75
C ASP A 57 2.21 9.39 -38.36
N VAL A 58 0.88 9.46 -38.23
CA VAL A 58 0.22 9.66 -36.93
C VAL A 58 0.52 8.49 -35.99
N VAL A 59 0.45 7.25 -36.46
CA VAL A 59 0.78 6.06 -35.65
C VAL A 59 2.23 6.12 -35.17
N LYS A 60 3.17 6.52 -36.04
CA LYS A 60 4.58 6.67 -35.69
C LYS A 60 4.79 7.73 -34.60
N GLU A 61 4.16 8.89 -34.74
CA GLU A 61 4.23 9.96 -33.73
C GLU A 61 3.65 9.49 -32.39
N LEU A 62 2.48 8.83 -32.39
CA LEU A 62 1.87 8.30 -31.17
C LEU A 62 2.75 7.23 -30.49
N LEU A 63 3.43 6.38 -31.26
CA LEU A 63 4.38 5.40 -30.70
C LEU A 63 5.60 6.07 -30.06
N ILE A 64 6.15 7.11 -30.70
CA ILE A 64 7.26 7.89 -30.15
C ILE A 64 6.82 8.60 -28.87
N GLU A 65 5.65 9.23 -28.88
CA GLU A 65 5.08 9.91 -27.72
C GLU A 65 4.83 8.94 -26.57
N LYS A 66 4.22 7.79 -26.84
CA LYS A 66 4.03 6.72 -25.85
C LYS A 66 5.36 6.29 -25.23
N SER A 67 6.39 6.04 -26.05
CA SER A 67 7.72 5.71 -25.55
C SER A 67 8.32 6.82 -24.67
N LYS A 68 8.11 8.09 -25.01
CA LYS A 68 8.56 9.23 -24.19
C LYS A 68 7.81 9.30 -22.85
N ILE A 69 6.51 9.06 -22.86
CA ILE A 69 5.67 9.04 -21.65
C ILE A 69 6.11 7.89 -20.73
N GLU A 70 6.19 6.67 -21.24
CA GLU A 70 6.60 5.50 -20.47
C GLU A 70 7.99 5.67 -19.84
N ARG A 71 8.95 6.27 -20.56
CA ARG A 71 10.28 6.58 -20.01
C ARG A 71 10.21 7.60 -18.86
N LYS A 72 9.39 8.64 -19.00
CA LYS A 72 9.20 9.66 -17.94
C LYS A 72 8.53 9.06 -16.71
N GLU A 73 7.49 8.25 -16.90
CA GLU A 73 6.77 7.58 -15.82
C GLU A 73 7.68 6.61 -15.05
N ALA A 74 8.47 5.80 -15.77
CA ALA A 74 9.43 4.89 -15.15
C ALA A 74 10.46 5.63 -14.27
N ARG A 75 10.99 6.76 -14.76
CA ARG A 75 11.94 7.58 -13.99
C ARG A 75 11.29 8.27 -12.80
N ALA A 76 10.08 8.82 -12.96
CA ALA A 76 9.33 9.42 -11.85
C ALA A 76 9.04 8.39 -10.75
N LYS A 77 8.60 7.19 -11.14
CA LYS A 77 8.37 6.07 -10.22
C LYS A 77 9.65 5.66 -9.51
N CYS A 78 10.78 5.61 -10.21
CA CYS A 78 12.07 5.33 -9.58
C CYS A 78 12.49 6.40 -8.58
N MET A 79 12.33 7.69 -8.88
CA MET A 79 12.63 8.76 -7.91
C MET A 79 11.75 8.68 -6.67
N HIS A 80 10.45 8.43 -6.83
CA HIS A 80 9.55 8.25 -5.69
C HIS A 80 9.95 7.02 -4.85
N ASN A 81 10.16 5.87 -5.50
CA ASN A 81 10.56 4.64 -4.82
C ASN A 81 11.94 4.77 -4.16
N ARG A 82 12.84 5.60 -4.69
CA ARG A 82 14.14 5.88 -4.07
C ARG A 82 13.99 6.40 -2.64
N LEU A 83 13.09 7.36 -2.45
CA LEU A 83 12.84 7.97 -1.13
C LEU A 83 12.02 7.03 -0.23
N ARG A 84 11.05 6.34 -0.80
CA ARG A 84 10.10 5.50 -0.06
C ARG A 84 10.69 4.15 0.35
N LEU A 85 11.25 3.43 -0.60
CA LEU A 85 11.77 2.07 -0.43
C LEU A 85 13.26 2.07 -0.09
N GLY A 86 14.03 2.97 -0.68
CA GLY A 86 15.48 3.06 -0.47
C GLY A 86 16.28 3.07 -1.76
N GLN A 87 17.60 3.00 -1.63
CA GLN A 87 18.54 3.04 -2.76
C GLN A 87 19.77 2.16 -2.51
N PHE A 88 20.47 1.80 -3.59
CA PHE A 88 21.82 1.26 -3.49
C PHE A 88 22.82 2.40 -3.30
N VAL A 89 23.70 2.23 -2.32
CA VAL A 89 24.85 3.09 -2.07
C VAL A 89 26.09 2.24 -2.24
N THR A 90 26.93 2.59 -3.20
CA THR A 90 28.24 1.96 -3.35
C THR A 90 29.19 2.48 -2.28
N GLN A 91 29.76 1.55 -1.51
CA GLN A 91 30.70 1.84 -0.45
C GLN A 91 32.01 1.12 -0.73
N ARG A 92 33.14 1.83 -0.60
CA ARG A 92 34.47 1.22 -0.73
C ARG A 92 34.81 0.49 0.56
N VAL A 93 35.04 -0.82 0.47
CA VAL A 93 35.46 -1.68 1.58
C VAL A 93 36.82 -2.27 1.24
N GLY A 94 37.88 -1.71 1.81
CA GLY A 94 39.25 -2.10 1.50
C GLY A 94 39.60 -1.84 0.03
N ALA A 95 39.94 -2.90 -0.71
CA ALA A 95 40.28 -2.84 -2.13
C ALA A 95 39.08 -3.11 -3.08
N SER A 96 37.88 -3.38 -2.55
CA SER A 96 36.68 -3.65 -3.33
C SER A 96 35.57 -2.63 -3.08
N PHE A 97 34.61 -2.57 -4.01
CA PHE A 97 33.36 -1.83 -3.84
C PHE A 97 32.24 -2.81 -3.51
N GLN A 98 31.43 -2.47 -2.52
CA GLN A 98 30.23 -3.21 -2.14
C GLN A 98 29.00 -2.33 -2.33
N GLU A 99 27.92 -2.92 -2.83
CA GLU A 99 26.62 -2.26 -2.93
C GLU A 99 25.81 -2.52 -1.67
N ASN A 100 25.65 -1.48 -0.85
CA ASN A 100 24.85 -1.54 0.35
C ASN A 100 23.47 -0.93 0.07
N TRP A 101 22.42 -1.58 0.58
CA TRP A 101 21.09 -1.02 0.51
C TRP A 101 20.86 -0.07 1.69
N THR A 102 20.40 1.14 1.40
CA THR A 102 19.97 2.11 2.41
C THR A 102 18.46 2.28 2.33
N ASP A 103 17.78 2.02 3.45
CA ASP A 103 16.32 2.02 3.54
C ASP A 103 15.71 3.43 3.41
N GLY A 104 14.55 3.47 2.75
CA GLY A 104 13.71 4.66 2.65
C GLY A 104 12.77 4.82 3.83
N TYR A 105 11.99 5.91 3.85
CA TYR A 105 11.14 6.25 5.00
C TYR A 105 10.12 5.17 5.36
N ALA A 106 9.58 4.43 4.37
CA ALA A 106 8.56 3.41 4.65
C ALA A 106 9.12 2.22 5.45
N PHE A 107 10.37 1.82 5.18
CA PHE A 107 11.03 0.77 5.95
C PHE A 107 11.46 1.28 7.33
N LEU A 108 11.96 2.53 7.42
CA LEU A 108 12.33 3.15 8.70
C LEU A 108 11.14 3.30 9.64
N GLU A 109 10.00 3.80 9.14
CA GLU A 109 8.76 3.92 9.91
C GLU A 109 8.23 2.57 10.36
N LEU A 110 8.30 1.56 9.49
CA LEU A 110 7.86 0.21 9.82
C LEU A 110 8.76 -0.43 10.88
N ALA A 111 10.08 -0.30 10.75
CA ALA A 111 11.05 -0.79 11.74
C ALA A 111 10.83 -0.13 13.10
N LYS A 112 10.62 1.20 13.11
CA LYS A 112 10.30 1.95 14.33
C LYS A 112 9.00 1.45 14.98
N ARG A 113 7.93 1.23 14.20
CA ARG A 113 6.68 0.68 14.75
C ARG A 113 6.86 -0.73 15.29
N GLN A 114 7.66 -1.56 14.63
CA GLN A 114 7.97 -2.92 15.07
C GLN A 114 8.72 -2.92 16.41
N GLU A 115 9.65 -1.97 16.60
CA GLU A 115 10.35 -1.75 17.87
C GLU A 115 9.39 -1.29 18.98
N GLU A 116 8.48 -0.35 18.68
CA GLU A 116 7.45 0.10 19.65
C GLU A 116 6.56 -1.07 20.11
N ILE A 117 6.08 -1.91 19.18
CA ILE A 117 5.31 -3.11 19.52
C ILE A 117 6.12 -4.06 20.40
N ALA A 118 7.41 -4.25 20.11
CA ALA A 118 8.29 -5.09 20.92
C ALA A 118 8.44 -4.55 22.36
N ASN A 119 8.63 -3.24 22.50
CA ASN A 119 8.71 -2.56 23.80
C ASN A 119 7.38 -2.68 24.58
N GLU A 120 6.24 -2.50 23.91
CA GLU A 120 4.91 -2.65 24.52
C GLU A 120 4.65 -4.10 24.97
N LYS A 121 5.10 -5.09 24.19
CA LYS A 121 5.04 -6.51 24.57
C LYS A 121 5.89 -6.79 25.82
N GLU A 122 7.13 -6.30 25.86
CA GLU A 122 8.00 -6.46 27.04
C GLU A 122 7.38 -5.81 28.28
N GLU A 123 6.76 -4.65 28.13
CA GLU A 123 6.08 -3.93 29.21
C GLU A 123 4.84 -4.70 29.72
N ILE A 124 4.06 -5.34 28.83
CA ILE A 124 2.98 -6.23 29.24
C ILE A 124 3.52 -7.42 30.03
N ASP A 125 4.62 -8.04 29.59
CA ASP A 125 5.21 -9.18 30.29
C ASP A 125 5.78 -8.77 31.66
N ARG A 126 6.36 -7.57 31.77
CA ARG A 126 6.79 -6.98 33.05
C ARG A 126 5.60 -6.76 33.98
N LYS A 127 4.50 -6.19 33.47
CA LYS A 127 3.24 -5.99 34.21
C LYS A 127 2.59 -7.31 34.63
N ARG A 128 2.60 -8.33 33.78
CA ARG A 128 2.12 -9.69 34.13
C ARG A 128 2.92 -10.29 35.27
N LYS A 129 4.25 -10.21 35.22
CA LYS A 129 5.13 -10.68 36.32
C LYS A 129 4.87 -9.93 37.62
N LEU A 130 4.65 -8.62 37.57
CA LEU A 130 4.31 -7.80 38.74
C LEU A 130 2.93 -8.15 39.30
N LEU A 131 1.93 -8.34 38.43
CA LEU A 131 0.58 -8.72 38.84
C LEU A 131 0.59 -10.08 39.53
N TYR A 132 1.28 -11.07 38.95
CA TYR A 132 1.43 -12.41 39.54
C TYR A 132 2.01 -12.38 40.96
N LYS A 133 2.99 -11.50 41.22
CA LYS A 133 3.56 -11.30 42.57
C LYS A 133 2.57 -10.67 43.56
N ARG A 134 1.59 -9.92 43.07
CA ARG A 134 0.53 -9.26 43.87
C ARG A 134 -0.74 -10.09 43.97
N LYS A 135 -0.73 -11.35 43.52
CA LYS A 135 -1.87 -12.26 43.60
C LYS A 135 -2.36 -12.33 45.05
N PRO A 136 -3.62 -11.97 45.33
CA PRO A 136 -4.13 -12.03 46.69
C PRO A 136 -4.19 -13.48 47.16
N THR A 137 -3.65 -13.78 48.34
CA THR A 137 -3.78 -15.08 48.97
C THR A 137 -5.16 -15.22 49.59
N GLU A 138 -6.01 -16.02 48.95
CA GLU A 138 -7.27 -16.51 49.52
C GLU A 138 -6.92 -17.57 50.58
N ASN A 139 -6.54 -17.12 51.79
CA ASN A 139 -6.66 -17.83 53.07
C ASN A 139 -5.91 -17.07 54.17
N GLY A 140 -6.67 -16.35 54.99
CA GLY A 140 -6.14 -15.56 56.11
C GLY A 140 -7.18 -15.22 57.17
N THR A 141 -8.22 -16.04 57.36
CA THR A 141 -9.00 -16.02 58.60
C THR A 141 -8.27 -16.89 59.63
N GLY A 142 -7.81 -16.25 60.70
CA GLY A 142 -6.82 -16.75 61.64
C GLY A 142 -7.18 -18.06 62.35
N GLY A 143 -6.36 -19.09 62.12
CA GLY A 143 -6.21 -20.22 63.02
C GLY A 143 -5.35 -19.83 64.24
N ARG A 144 -6.02 -19.55 65.36
CA ARG A 144 -5.37 -19.49 66.69
C ARG A 144 -4.84 -20.87 67.10
N LYS A 145 -3.71 -20.83 67.81
CA LYS A 145 -3.05 -21.86 68.64
C LYS A 145 -1.97 -22.73 67.97
N ARG A 146 -0.72 -22.37 68.26
CA ARG A 146 0.19 -23.31 68.95
C ARG A 146 1.13 -22.54 69.86
N SER A 147 0.94 -22.77 71.17
CA SER A 147 1.85 -22.34 72.22
C SER A 147 3.16 -23.11 72.10
N THR A 148 4.29 -22.41 72.09
CA THR A 148 5.56 -22.98 72.54
C THR A 148 6.34 -21.84 73.19
N SER A 149 6.33 -21.86 74.52
CA SER A 149 7.14 -21.04 75.40
C SER A 149 8.63 -21.31 75.14
N ASN A 150 9.43 -20.26 74.96
CA ASN A 150 10.73 -20.22 75.65
C ASN A 150 11.23 -18.79 75.86
N SER A 151 11.84 -18.63 77.03
CA SER A 151 12.21 -17.41 77.74
C SER A 151 13.43 -16.69 77.14
N GLY A 152 13.47 -15.36 77.30
CA GLY A 152 14.66 -14.56 76.98
C GLY A 152 14.51 -13.11 77.43
N ILE A 153 15.26 -12.77 78.47
CA ILE A 153 15.26 -11.55 79.29
C ILE A 153 16.00 -10.38 78.60
N SER A 154 15.71 -9.16 79.08
CA SER A 154 16.50 -7.89 79.03
C SER A 154 15.94 -6.84 78.05
N SER A 155 15.85 -5.55 78.31
CA SER A 155 15.93 -4.68 79.49
C SER A 155 15.75 -3.24 78.99
N SER A 156 14.89 -2.46 79.65
CA SER A 156 14.91 -1.00 79.84
C SER A 156 15.68 -0.08 78.86
N ILE A 157 15.01 0.94 78.30
CA ILE A 157 15.20 2.35 78.72
C ILE A 157 14.14 3.30 78.12
N CYS A 158 13.82 4.31 78.92
CA CYS A 158 12.81 5.36 78.77
C CYS A 158 13.45 6.71 78.39
N THR A 159 12.70 7.62 77.77
CA THR A 159 12.79 9.11 77.89
C THR A 159 11.73 9.72 76.94
N SER A 160 10.54 10.11 77.42
CA SER A 160 10.15 11.40 78.03
C SER A 160 10.01 12.57 77.04
N GLY A 161 8.77 13.04 76.86
CA GLY A 161 8.39 14.33 76.27
C GLY A 161 6.93 14.63 76.59
N ILE A 162 6.70 15.61 77.47
CA ILE A 162 5.40 16.08 78.02
C ILE A 162 4.96 17.37 77.24
N PRO A 163 3.87 18.10 77.58
CA PRO A 163 2.49 17.99 77.08
C PRO A 163 1.93 19.25 76.35
N SER A 164 0.67 19.13 75.91
CA SER A 164 -0.43 20.12 75.94
C SER A 164 -0.31 21.47 75.20
N ASN A 165 -1.29 21.77 74.35
CA ASN A 165 -1.99 23.06 74.45
C ASN A 165 -3.44 23.01 73.96
N VAL A 166 -4.24 23.87 74.59
CA VAL A 166 -5.71 24.04 74.61
C VAL A 166 -6.16 25.16 73.65
N GLY A 167 -7.41 25.05 73.16
CA GLY A 167 -8.30 26.17 72.78
C GLY A 167 -8.21 26.61 71.32
N SER A 168 -9.27 27.01 70.61
CA SER A 168 -10.67 27.27 70.95
C SER A 168 -11.51 27.36 69.66
N SER A 169 -12.79 26.96 69.78
CA SER A 169 -14.02 27.44 69.10
C SER A 169 -13.92 28.23 67.77
N THR A 170 -14.72 27.84 66.77
CA THR A 170 -16.03 28.47 66.47
C THR A 170 -16.70 27.82 65.26
N GLY A 171 -18.02 27.61 65.35
CA GLY A 171 -18.92 27.81 64.22
C GLY A 171 -19.45 26.56 63.51
N SER A 172 -20.66 26.16 63.88
CA SER A 172 -21.83 26.10 62.99
C SER A 172 -22.69 24.88 63.29
N LEU A 173 -23.87 25.16 63.82
CA LEU A 173 -24.94 24.21 64.07
C LEU A 173 -25.58 23.82 62.73
N HIS A 174 -25.58 22.54 62.39
CA HIS A 174 -26.64 21.98 61.56
C HIS A 174 -27.14 20.67 62.19
N ASN A 175 -28.40 20.73 62.59
CA ASN A 175 -29.15 19.65 63.21
C ASN A 175 -29.72 18.75 62.10
N GLY A 176 -29.27 17.50 62.03
CA GLY A 176 -29.76 16.48 61.11
C GLY A 176 -29.62 15.11 61.75
N THR A 177 -30.75 14.57 62.17
CA THR A 177 -30.96 13.28 62.84
C THR A 177 -30.47 12.08 62.04
N ALA A 178 -30.06 11.03 62.77
CA ALA A 178 -29.64 9.72 62.30
C ALA A 178 -30.51 9.14 61.17
N ASP A 179 -29.89 8.62 60.11
CA ASP A 179 -29.72 7.18 59.85
C ASP A 179 -29.17 6.95 58.42
N GLU A 180 -28.36 5.91 58.27
CA GLU A 180 -28.22 5.12 57.04
C GLU A 180 -27.87 5.78 55.67
N THR A 181 -26.77 6.55 55.56
CA THR A 181 -26.00 6.51 54.28
C THR A 181 -24.51 6.48 54.53
N MET A 182 -23.99 5.27 54.45
CA MET A 182 -22.59 4.89 54.38
C MET A 182 -21.90 5.53 53.15
N PHE A 183 -21.67 6.84 53.20
CA PHE A 183 -20.78 7.59 52.30
C PHE A 183 -19.44 7.86 52.98
N THR A 184 -19.05 7.02 53.94
CA THR A 184 -17.68 6.98 54.40
C THR A 184 -16.86 6.30 53.30
N LYS A 185 -15.96 7.08 52.68
CA LYS A 185 -14.91 6.57 51.79
C LYS A 185 -14.39 5.25 52.40
N PRO A 186 -14.50 4.11 51.70
CA PRO A 186 -14.13 2.83 52.28
C PRO A 186 -12.68 2.93 52.80
N PRO A 187 -12.38 2.30 53.96
CA PRO A 187 -11.05 2.37 54.55
C PRO A 187 -10.00 1.96 53.51
N PRO A 188 -8.79 2.54 53.52
CA PRO A 188 -7.71 2.15 52.62
C PRO A 188 -7.56 0.64 52.66
N ARG A 189 -7.91 -0.04 51.56
CA ARG A 189 -7.76 -1.48 51.48
C ARG A 189 -6.28 -1.76 51.21
N ASP A 190 -5.59 -2.36 52.16
CA ASP A 190 -4.14 -2.66 52.10
C ASP A 190 -3.76 -3.76 51.09
N GLY A 191 -4.65 -4.12 50.15
CA GLY A 191 -4.41 -5.15 49.16
C GLY A 191 -5.41 -5.12 48.01
N MET A 192 -4.94 -5.56 46.85
CA MET A 192 -5.78 -5.77 45.66
C MET A 192 -6.78 -6.89 45.95
N THR A 193 -8.04 -6.72 45.58
CA THR A 193 -9.06 -7.77 45.71
C THR A 193 -8.89 -8.86 44.65
N MET A 194 -9.43 -10.06 44.90
CA MET A 194 -9.40 -11.14 43.91
C MET A 194 -10.09 -10.76 42.59
N GLN A 195 -11.19 -10.02 42.68
CA GLN A 195 -11.91 -9.51 41.52
C GLN A 195 -11.05 -8.54 40.69
N GLU A 196 -10.43 -7.55 41.34
CA GLU A 196 -9.52 -6.60 40.67
C GLU A 196 -8.31 -7.32 40.05
N TYR A 197 -7.80 -8.38 40.68
CA TYR A 197 -6.71 -9.20 40.12
C TYR A 197 -7.13 -9.86 38.79
N TYR A 198 -8.29 -10.51 38.74
CA TYR A 198 -8.78 -11.14 37.51
C TYR A 198 -9.07 -10.12 36.42
N GLU A 199 -9.62 -8.95 36.78
CA GLU A 199 -9.83 -7.86 35.83
C GLU A 199 -8.50 -7.35 35.26
N ALA A 200 -7.48 -7.14 36.09
CA ALA A 200 -6.16 -6.73 35.64
C ALA A 200 -5.49 -7.78 34.75
N GLU A 201 -5.64 -9.08 35.08
CA GLU A 201 -5.13 -10.19 34.28
C GLU A 201 -5.80 -10.24 32.90
N GLU A 202 -7.12 -10.09 32.88
CA GLU A 202 -7.93 -10.04 31.67
C GLU A 202 -7.56 -8.85 30.77
N ILE A 203 -7.36 -7.66 31.34
CA ILE A 203 -6.91 -6.47 30.61
C ILE A 203 -5.54 -6.73 29.96
N LEU A 204 -4.57 -7.30 30.70
CA LEU A 204 -3.24 -7.63 30.16
C LEU A 204 -3.30 -8.73 29.10
N ARG A 205 -4.23 -9.67 29.21
CA ARG A 205 -4.48 -10.70 28.20
C ARG A 205 -5.03 -10.10 26.91
N LEU A 206 -6.06 -9.25 27.01
CA LEU A 206 -6.65 -8.58 25.86
C LEU A 206 -5.64 -7.68 25.15
N ARG A 207 -4.87 -6.87 25.88
CA ARG A 207 -3.82 -6.02 25.29
C ARG A 207 -2.75 -6.83 24.56
N ALA A 208 -2.30 -7.95 25.14
CA ALA A 208 -1.33 -8.82 24.47
C ALA A 208 -1.89 -9.43 23.18
N ASN A 209 -3.17 -9.81 23.16
CA ASN A 209 -3.82 -10.31 21.95
C ASN A 209 -3.91 -9.22 20.87
N THR A 210 -4.23 -7.98 21.25
CA THR A 210 -4.23 -6.82 20.33
C THR A 210 -2.84 -6.61 19.75
N LEU A 211 -1.80 -6.56 20.58
CA LEU A 211 -0.42 -6.40 20.11
C LEU A 211 0.03 -7.56 19.23
N LYS A 212 -0.38 -8.79 19.52
CA LYS A 212 -0.08 -9.95 18.67
C LYS A 212 -0.73 -9.82 17.28
N LYS A 213 -1.96 -9.29 17.22
CA LYS A 213 -2.62 -9.01 15.94
C LYS A 213 -1.89 -7.90 15.19
N GLU A 214 -1.58 -6.79 15.85
CA GLU A 214 -0.88 -5.67 15.23
C GLU A 214 0.51 -6.07 14.70
N ASP A 215 1.25 -6.86 15.47
CA ASP A 215 2.53 -7.43 15.06
C ASP A 215 2.42 -8.27 13.78
N SER A 216 1.38 -9.10 13.67
CA SER A 216 1.13 -9.88 12.46
C SER A 216 0.75 -9.01 11.27
N GLU A 217 0.03 -7.91 11.49
CA GLU A 217 -0.33 -6.94 10.46
C GLU A 217 0.92 -6.18 9.97
N LYS A 218 1.81 -5.77 10.90
CA LYS A 218 3.07 -5.10 10.57
C LYS A 218 4.05 -6.03 9.86
N GLN A 219 4.08 -7.31 10.23
CA GLN A 219 4.87 -8.31 9.51
C GLN A 219 4.37 -8.50 8.06
N ALA A 220 3.05 -8.55 7.85
CA ALA A 220 2.49 -8.63 6.49
C ALA A 220 2.80 -7.36 5.66
N GLU A 221 2.78 -6.19 6.30
CA GLU A 221 3.20 -4.93 5.68
C GLU A 221 4.69 -4.94 5.30
N MET A 222 5.55 -5.51 6.14
CA MET A 222 6.98 -5.68 5.89
C MET A 222 7.23 -6.50 4.63
N GLU A 223 6.60 -7.68 4.51
CA GLU A 223 6.73 -8.52 3.33
C GLU A 223 6.22 -7.81 2.06
N LYS A 224 5.18 -6.98 2.17
CA LYS A 224 4.66 -6.20 1.04
C LYS A 224 5.68 -5.14 0.60
N LEU A 225 6.34 -4.46 1.54
CA LEU A 225 7.42 -3.54 1.24
C LEU A 225 8.62 -4.26 0.63
N GLU A 226 9.01 -5.43 1.12
CA GLU A 226 10.10 -6.24 0.55
C GLU A 226 9.81 -6.68 -0.89
N ARG A 227 8.59 -7.15 -1.18
CA ARG A 227 8.18 -7.45 -2.56
C ARG A 227 8.28 -6.22 -3.45
N SER A 228 7.85 -5.05 -2.94
CA SER A 228 7.94 -3.77 -3.66
C SER A 228 9.39 -3.35 -3.90
N ARG A 229 10.27 -3.53 -2.90
CA ARG A 229 11.71 -3.30 -3.00
C ARG A 229 12.35 -4.19 -4.05
N ASN A 230 12.04 -5.48 -4.06
CA ASN A 230 12.58 -6.43 -5.06
C ASN A 230 12.16 -6.07 -6.49
N LEU A 231 10.93 -5.60 -6.68
CA LEU A 231 10.49 -5.04 -7.97
C LEU A 231 11.28 -3.78 -8.34
N HIS A 232 11.47 -2.86 -7.38
CA HIS A 232 12.23 -1.64 -7.61
C HIS A 232 13.69 -1.91 -7.96
N ILE A 233 14.34 -2.85 -7.28
CA ILE A 233 15.72 -3.28 -7.55
C ILE A 233 15.85 -3.80 -8.99
N ARG A 234 14.92 -4.67 -9.43
CA ARG A 234 14.92 -5.17 -10.80
C ARG A 234 14.77 -4.03 -11.81
N GLU A 235 13.90 -3.07 -11.52
CA GLU A 235 13.70 -1.91 -12.39
C GLU A 235 14.93 -1.00 -12.44
N LEU A 236 15.61 -0.76 -11.31
CA LEU A 236 16.87 0.00 -11.27
C LEU A 236 17.94 -0.66 -12.16
N LYS A 237 18.07 -1.99 -12.08
CA LYS A 237 19.00 -2.75 -12.95
C LYS A 237 18.60 -2.67 -14.42
N ARG A 238 17.30 -2.77 -14.73
CA ARG A 238 16.77 -2.63 -16.10
C ARG A 238 17.11 -1.26 -16.70
N ILE A 239 16.86 -0.18 -15.95
CA ILE A 239 17.15 1.18 -16.38
C ILE A 239 18.66 1.37 -16.56
N HIS A 240 19.47 0.89 -15.62
CA HIS A 240 20.93 0.96 -15.73
C HIS A 240 21.43 0.26 -17.01
N ASN A 241 20.91 -0.91 -17.32
CA ASN A 241 21.25 -1.65 -18.54
C ASN A 241 20.77 -0.94 -19.82
N GLU A 242 19.56 -0.35 -19.80
CA GLU A 242 19.06 0.47 -20.92
C GLU A 242 19.94 1.71 -21.15
N ASP A 243 20.36 2.38 -20.08
CA ASP A 243 21.21 3.58 -20.17
C ASP A 243 22.65 3.24 -20.64
N GLN A 244 23.18 2.06 -20.29
CA GLN A 244 24.50 1.60 -20.76
C GLN A 244 24.52 1.08 -22.21
N SER A 245 23.37 0.65 -22.75
CA SER A 245 23.27 0.06 -24.09
C SER A 245 22.92 1.09 -25.18
N ARG A 246 22.68 2.35 -24.82
CA ARG A 246 22.44 3.48 -25.72
C ARG A 246 23.74 4.19 -26.08
#